data_AF-A0A525CLG6-F1
#
_entry.id   AF-A0A525CLG6-F1
#
_cell.length_a   1.000
_cell.length_b   1.000
_cell.length_c   1.000
_cell.angle_alpha   90.00
_cell.angle_beta   90.00
_cell.angle_gamma   90.00
#
_symmetry.space_group_name_H-M   'P 1'
#
loop_
_entity.id
_entity.type
_entity.pdbx_description
1 polymer ?
#
loop_
_entity_poly.entity_id
_entity_poly.type
_entity_poly.pdbx_seq_one_letter_code
_entity_poly.pdbx_strand_id
1 'polypeptide(L)'
;MYQSTNKESFMSIFSTRTGAESAFSKKMLLLASMYLCQAIPLGYVFGSLPVIMREGRMSLAGIGGLFVLHLPWAFKFLYASWVDRTYLPRLGRRRTWIFPLQWLGACLLLAVSQFPPQSHFSAMYVLLLLLNIVMATNDIAVDGYATDILEPWERRWGNTIQAGARYVGMILGGGLMLFMHKSLGWQFLCLALAASVFLLSVPVFLHREMSSLYAGEPGSTGRKGVVAFLRQRNILVLLMLLIAPTVFIFSGFQLRTPMLVDLGLDSKTIGGCSCITPIPLVWLEPLRADGCCTGWAGPCS
;
A
#
# COMPACT_ATOMS: atom_id res chain seq x y z
N MET A 1 42.98 -26.86 28.92
CA MET A 1 42.61 -26.90 27.49
C MET A 1 41.11 -27.14 27.24
N TYR A 2 40.37 -27.82 28.13
CA TYR A 2 38.92 -28.07 27.95
C TYR A 2 37.99 -26.86 28.25
N GLN A 3 38.42 -25.93 29.11
CA GLN A 3 37.62 -24.75 29.49
C GLN A 3 37.68 -23.57 28.49
N SER A 4 38.72 -23.48 27.66
CA SER A 4 38.84 -22.38 26.67
C SER A 4 37.94 -22.61 25.45
N THR A 5 37.80 -23.86 25.00
CA THR A 5 36.99 -24.24 23.84
C THR A 5 35.49 -23.96 24.03
N ASN A 6 35.01 -24.04 25.28
CA ASN A 6 33.60 -23.81 25.60
C ASN A 6 33.25 -22.31 25.63
N LYS A 7 34.18 -21.43 26.02
CA LYS A 7 33.98 -19.97 25.96
C LYS A 7 33.95 -19.46 24.52
N GLU A 8 34.82 -19.96 23.65
CA GLU A 8 34.83 -19.57 22.23
C GLU A 8 33.60 -20.11 21.47
N SER A 9 33.17 -21.35 21.76
CA SER A 9 31.89 -21.86 21.24
C SER A 9 30.69 -21.06 21.76
N PHE A 10 30.66 -20.72 23.04
CA PHE A 10 29.58 -19.94 23.62
C PHE A 10 29.53 -18.50 23.06
N MET A 11 30.67 -17.83 22.96
CA MET A 11 30.78 -16.47 22.39
C MET A 11 30.45 -16.45 20.89
N SER A 12 30.82 -17.48 20.12
CA SER A 12 30.45 -17.59 18.70
C SER A 12 28.96 -17.88 18.49
N ILE A 13 28.34 -18.70 19.34
CA ILE A 13 26.88 -18.95 19.31
C ILE A 13 26.09 -17.68 19.68
N PHE A 14 26.53 -16.93 20.69
CA PHE A 14 25.87 -15.66 21.05
C PHE A 14 26.08 -14.57 20.01
N SER A 15 27.29 -14.47 19.44
CA SER A 15 27.61 -13.55 18.34
C SER A 15 26.78 -13.83 17.08
N THR A 16 26.65 -15.11 16.69
CA THR A 16 25.84 -15.51 15.53
C THR A 16 24.34 -15.28 15.77
N ARG A 17 23.84 -15.55 16.98
CA ARG A 17 22.43 -15.32 17.33
C ARG A 17 22.06 -13.84 17.32
N THR A 18 22.90 -12.98 17.91
CA THR A 18 22.69 -11.52 17.92
C THR A 18 22.81 -10.90 16.52
N GLY A 19 23.73 -11.40 15.70
CA GLY A 19 23.86 -11.00 14.30
C GLY A 19 22.64 -11.36 13.45
N ALA A 20 22.12 -12.59 13.60
CA ALA A 20 20.95 -13.07 12.88
C ALA A 20 19.67 -12.32 13.28
N GLU A 21 19.46 -12.07 14.58
CA GLU A 21 18.32 -11.29 15.07
C GLU A 21 18.37 -9.83 14.58
N SER A 22 19.56 -9.23 14.53
CA SER A 22 19.77 -7.89 13.97
C SER A 22 19.46 -7.85 12.47
N ALA A 23 19.89 -8.86 11.71
CA ALA A 23 19.64 -8.94 10.27
C ALA A 23 18.14 -9.13 9.97
N PHE A 24 17.47 -10.04 10.68
CA PHE A 24 16.02 -10.23 10.57
C PHE A 24 15.26 -8.93 10.83
N SER A 25 15.55 -8.26 11.94
CA SER A 25 14.90 -7.00 12.32
C SER A 25 15.10 -5.90 11.27
N LYS A 26 16.29 -5.82 10.67
CA LYS A 26 16.58 -4.89 9.56
C LYS A 26 15.77 -5.19 8.32
N LYS A 27 15.67 -6.47 7.90
CA LYS A 27 14.82 -6.90 6.77
C LYS A 27 13.37 -6.51 7.02
N MET A 28 12.86 -6.82 8.20
CA MET A 28 11.49 -6.54 8.62
C MET A 28 11.16 -5.04 8.60
N LEU A 29 12.03 -4.21 9.21
CA LEU A 29 11.85 -2.76 9.23
C LEU A 29 11.91 -2.16 7.82
N LEU A 30 12.82 -2.65 6.98
CA LEU A 30 12.96 -2.19 5.60
C LEU A 30 11.70 -2.50 4.80
N LEU A 31 11.20 -3.74 4.86
CA LEU A 31 9.95 -4.12 4.19
C LEU A 31 8.76 -3.32 4.72
N ALA A 32 8.68 -3.12 6.04
CA ALA A 32 7.62 -2.29 6.64
C ALA A 32 7.63 -0.87 6.06
N SER A 33 8.81 -0.23 5.96
CA SER A 33 8.94 1.11 5.41
C SER A 33 8.53 1.19 3.93
N MET A 34 8.93 0.21 3.12
CA MET A 34 8.59 0.15 1.70
C MET A 34 7.09 -0.04 1.48
N TYR A 35 6.46 -0.99 2.20
CA TYR A 35 5.03 -1.24 2.07
C TYR A 35 4.20 -0.09 2.63
N LEU A 36 4.65 0.58 3.69
CA LEU A 36 3.97 1.75 4.24
C LEU A 36 4.04 2.93 3.27
N CYS A 37 5.19 3.11 2.61
CA CYS A 37 5.44 4.16 1.61
C CYS A 37 4.42 4.12 0.45
N GLN A 38 4.09 2.93 -0.06
CA GLN A 38 3.06 2.78 -1.09
C GLN A 38 1.63 2.80 -0.53
N ALA A 39 1.41 2.31 0.69
CA ALA A 39 0.07 2.16 1.26
C ALA A 39 -0.57 3.49 1.67
N ILE A 40 0.22 4.46 2.12
CA ILE A 40 -0.29 5.79 2.50
C ILE A 40 -0.93 6.52 1.29
N PRO A 41 -0.25 6.69 0.14
CA PRO A 41 -0.87 7.27 -1.06
C PRO A 41 -2.11 6.49 -1.53
N LEU A 42 -2.06 5.15 -1.47
CA LEU A 42 -3.19 4.31 -1.83
C LEU A 42 -4.41 4.53 -0.93
N GLY A 43 -4.18 4.60 0.38
CA GLY A 43 -5.20 4.91 1.37
C GLY A 43 -5.88 6.24 1.08
N TYR A 44 -5.11 7.24 0.66
CA TYR A 44 -5.66 8.55 0.30
C TYR A 44 -6.51 8.49 -0.97
N VAL A 45 -5.96 7.95 -2.06
CA VAL A 45 -6.63 7.93 -3.38
C VAL A 45 -7.93 7.12 -3.34
N PHE A 46 -7.95 6.00 -2.61
CA PHE A 46 -9.10 5.09 -2.59
C PHE A 46 -9.95 5.17 -1.33
N GLY A 47 -9.45 5.79 -0.26
CA GLY A 47 -10.17 6.00 1.00
C GLY A 47 -10.71 7.41 1.15
N SER A 48 -9.83 8.42 1.19
CA SER A 48 -10.22 9.81 1.48
C SER A 48 -10.81 10.53 0.28
N LEU A 49 -10.15 10.42 -0.88
CA LEU A 49 -10.46 11.25 -2.05
C LEU A 49 -11.91 11.11 -2.54
N PRO A 50 -12.54 9.91 -2.61
CA PRO A 50 -13.94 9.79 -2.99
C PRO A 50 -14.89 10.56 -2.07
N VAL A 51 -14.59 10.58 -0.76
CA VAL A 51 -15.38 11.30 0.26
C VAL A 51 -15.21 12.80 0.09
N ILE A 52 -13.96 13.26 -0.05
CA ILE A 52 -13.63 14.68 -0.27
C ILE A 52 -14.32 15.20 -1.53
N MET A 53 -14.29 14.44 -2.62
CA MET A 53 -14.97 14.80 -3.86
C MET A 53 -16.48 14.84 -3.69
N ARG A 54 -17.06 13.90 -2.94
CA ARG A 54 -18.51 13.88 -2.68
C ARG A 54 -18.98 15.05 -1.83
N GLU A 55 -18.25 15.39 -0.76
CA GLU A 55 -18.51 16.60 0.04
C GLU A 55 -18.38 17.88 -0.80
N GLY A 56 -17.43 17.91 -1.74
CA GLY A 56 -17.29 18.96 -2.74
C GLY A 56 -18.41 19.00 -3.79
N ARG A 57 -19.49 18.23 -3.61
CA ARG A 57 -20.66 18.11 -4.50
C ARG A 57 -20.31 17.66 -5.92
N MET A 58 -19.20 16.95 -6.10
CA MET A 58 -18.89 16.36 -7.40
C MET A 58 -19.85 15.21 -7.72
N SER A 59 -20.08 14.98 -9.01
CA SER A 59 -21.00 13.95 -9.48
C SER A 59 -20.50 12.54 -9.15
N LEU A 60 -21.44 11.62 -8.93
CA LEU A 60 -21.10 10.21 -8.69
C LEU A 60 -20.39 9.58 -9.89
N ALA A 61 -20.65 10.05 -11.11
CA ALA A 61 -19.93 9.64 -12.31
C ALA A 61 -18.44 10.03 -12.25
N GLY A 62 -18.11 11.23 -11.76
CA GLY A 62 -16.73 11.67 -11.56
C GLY A 62 -16.00 10.86 -10.49
N ILE A 63 -16.70 10.54 -9.40
CA ILE A 63 -16.18 9.65 -8.34
C ILE A 63 -15.99 8.22 -8.86
N GLY A 64 -16.95 7.72 -9.65
CA GLY A 64 -16.85 6.43 -10.33
C GLY A 64 -15.65 6.36 -11.28
N GLY A 65 -15.27 7.48 -11.88
CA GLY A 65 -14.04 7.61 -12.67
C GLY A 65 -12.78 7.24 -11.90
N LEU A 66 -12.72 7.46 -10.58
CA LEU A 66 -11.56 7.06 -9.76
C LEU A 66 -11.34 5.54 -9.76
N PHE A 67 -12.34 4.72 -10.09
CA PHE A 67 -12.15 3.27 -10.19
C PHE A 67 -11.18 2.88 -11.30
N VAL A 68 -11.11 3.66 -12.37
CA VAL A 68 -10.16 3.45 -13.46
C VAL A 68 -8.70 3.60 -12.97
N LEU A 69 -8.47 4.35 -11.89
CA LEU A 69 -7.14 4.45 -11.27
C LEU A 69 -6.66 3.14 -10.64
N HIS A 70 -7.55 2.13 -10.47
CA HIS A 70 -7.14 0.78 -10.04
C HIS A 70 -6.58 -0.08 -11.18
N LEU A 71 -6.79 0.29 -12.46
CA LEU A 71 -6.34 -0.51 -13.59
C LEU A 71 -4.84 -0.84 -13.58
N PRO A 72 -3.93 0.08 -13.23
CA PRO A 72 -2.51 -0.25 -13.11
C PRO A 72 -2.25 -1.42 -12.15
N TRP A 73 -2.97 -1.49 -11.03
CA TRP A 73 -2.85 -2.57 -10.05
C TRP A 73 -3.34 -3.91 -10.59
N ALA A 74 -4.42 -3.90 -11.39
CA ALA A 74 -4.97 -5.09 -12.02
C ALA A 74 -4.06 -5.62 -13.14
N PHE A 75 -3.43 -4.73 -13.91
CA PHE A 75 -2.63 -5.09 -15.09
C PHE A 75 -1.13 -5.21 -14.83
N LYS A 76 -0.65 -4.91 -13.61
CA LYS A 76 0.79 -4.95 -13.28
C LYS A 76 1.47 -6.29 -13.61
N PHE A 77 0.75 -7.40 -13.51
CA PHE A 77 1.28 -8.74 -13.83
C PHE A 77 1.76 -8.87 -15.29
N LEU A 78 1.19 -8.09 -16.22
CA LEU A 78 1.54 -8.14 -17.65
C LEU A 78 2.99 -7.68 -17.89
N TYR A 79 3.45 -6.69 -17.12
CA TYR A 79 4.77 -6.09 -17.28
C TYR A 79 5.71 -6.38 -16.11
N ALA A 80 5.28 -7.11 -15.08
CA ALA A 80 6.12 -7.46 -13.93
C ALA A 80 7.40 -8.20 -14.34
N SER A 81 7.30 -9.15 -15.28
CA SER A 81 8.46 -9.89 -15.79
C SER A 81 9.49 -9.01 -16.52
N TRP A 82 9.06 -7.87 -17.07
CA TRP A 82 9.96 -6.90 -17.69
C TRP A 82 10.73 -6.14 -16.60
N VAL A 83 10.02 -5.60 -15.59
CA VAL A 83 10.61 -4.92 -14.42
C VAL A 83 11.65 -5.80 -13.74
N ASP A 84 11.38 -7.10 -13.60
CA ASP A 84 12.28 -8.07 -12.97
C ASP A 84 13.60 -8.32 -13.73
N ARG A 85 13.62 -8.08 -15.05
CA ARG A 85 14.75 -8.35 -15.94
C ARG A 85 15.60 -7.11 -16.19
N THR A 86 14.98 -5.94 -16.18
CA THR A 86 15.67 -4.66 -16.42
C THR A 86 16.24 -4.13 -15.11
N TYR A 87 17.55 -3.89 -15.02
CA TYR A 87 18.15 -3.23 -13.85
C TYR A 87 19.50 -2.60 -14.20
N LEU A 88 19.95 -1.65 -13.38
CA LEU A 88 21.28 -1.07 -13.48
C LEU A 88 22.26 -1.83 -12.56
N PRO A 89 23.32 -2.45 -13.09
CA PRO A 89 24.28 -3.21 -12.27
C PRO A 89 24.94 -2.40 -11.16
N ARG A 90 25.10 -1.08 -11.35
CA ARG A 90 25.73 -0.17 -10.36
C ARG A 90 24.84 0.11 -9.14
N LEU A 91 23.52 0.11 -9.31
CA LEU A 91 22.56 0.42 -8.26
C LEU A 91 22.04 -0.84 -7.56
N GLY A 92 22.15 -1.98 -8.23
CA GLY A 92 21.58 -3.26 -7.79
C GLY A 92 20.25 -3.54 -8.47
N ARG A 93 19.80 -4.80 -8.42
CA ARG A 93 18.67 -5.30 -9.21
C ARG A 93 17.37 -4.65 -8.80
N ARG A 94 17.08 -4.60 -7.50
CA ARG A 94 15.78 -4.12 -6.97
C ARG A 94 15.83 -2.64 -6.61
N ARG A 95 16.96 -2.16 -6.10
CA ARG A 95 17.13 -0.75 -5.72
C ARG A 95 17.02 0.19 -6.92
N THR A 96 17.36 -0.26 -8.13
CA THR A 96 17.16 0.49 -9.39
C THR A 96 15.72 0.94 -9.58
N TRP A 97 14.74 0.16 -9.13
CA TRP A 97 13.32 0.47 -9.28
C TRP A 97 12.73 1.09 -8.02
N ILE A 98 13.02 0.53 -6.85
CA ILE A 98 12.31 0.90 -5.62
C ILE A 98 12.54 2.38 -5.28
N PHE A 99 13.79 2.83 -5.24
CA PHE A 99 14.11 4.18 -4.79
C PHE A 99 13.64 5.27 -5.77
N PRO A 100 13.94 5.20 -7.08
CA PRO A 100 13.48 6.22 -8.02
C PRO A 100 11.96 6.30 -8.13
N LEU A 101 11.24 5.17 -8.05
CA LEU A 101 9.78 5.17 -8.09
C LEU A 101 9.15 5.78 -6.84
N GLN A 102 9.71 5.55 -5.64
CA GLN A 102 9.23 6.20 -4.41
C GLN A 102 9.40 7.72 -4.48
N TRP A 103 10.54 8.19 -4.96
CA TRP A 103 10.80 9.62 -5.15
C TRP A 103 9.92 10.24 -6.23
N LEU A 104 9.76 9.56 -7.37
CA LEU A 104 8.85 10.00 -8.41
C LEU A 104 7.41 10.08 -7.90
N GLY A 105 6.99 9.12 -7.07
CA GLY A 105 5.70 9.14 -6.38
C GLY A 105 5.53 10.36 -5.48
N ALA A 106 6.55 10.69 -4.68
CA ALA A 106 6.54 11.91 -3.85
C ALA A 106 6.45 13.17 -4.73
N CYS A 107 7.21 13.27 -5.82
CA CYS A 107 7.15 14.39 -6.76
C CYS A 107 5.77 14.52 -7.42
N LEU A 108 5.14 13.40 -7.78
CA LEU A 108 3.78 13.40 -8.32
C LEU A 108 2.76 13.90 -7.28
N LEU A 109 2.88 13.51 -6.01
CA LEU A 109 2.04 14.05 -4.94
C LEU A 109 2.25 15.56 -4.72
N LEU A 110 3.50 16.04 -4.83
CA LEU A 110 3.78 17.48 -4.83
C LEU A 110 3.09 18.18 -6.00
N ALA A 111 3.12 17.60 -7.20
CA ALA A 111 2.40 18.15 -8.35
C ALA A 111 0.88 18.16 -8.12
N VAL A 112 0.31 17.07 -7.60
CA VAL A 112 -1.12 16.95 -7.26
C VAL A 112 -1.56 18.04 -6.27
N SER A 113 -0.68 18.46 -5.35
CA SER A 113 -0.98 19.53 -4.39
C SER A 113 -1.40 20.86 -5.03
N GLN A 114 -1.01 21.09 -6.29
CA GLN A 114 -1.32 22.31 -7.04
C GLN A 114 -2.66 22.25 -7.79
N PHE A 115 -3.27 21.06 -7.89
CA PHE A 115 -4.48 20.83 -8.68
C PHE A 115 -5.63 20.31 -7.81
N PRO A 116 -6.37 21.19 -7.13
CA PRO A 116 -7.54 20.79 -6.35
C PRO A 116 -8.63 20.19 -7.27
N PRO A 117 -9.36 19.16 -6.80
CA PRO A 117 -10.31 18.41 -7.62
C PRO A 117 -11.47 19.25 -8.15
N GLN A 118 -11.87 20.30 -7.41
CA GLN A 118 -13.00 21.16 -7.76
C GLN A 118 -12.69 22.06 -8.96
N SER A 119 -11.43 22.48 -9.11
CA SER A 119 -11.01 23.44 -10.15
C SER A 119 -10.31 22.75 -11.32
N HIS A 120 -9.56 21.69 -11.05
CA HIS A 120 -8.63 21.07 -12.00
C HIS A 120 -8.70 19.54 -12.00
N PHE A 121 -9.92 18.99 -12.03
CA PHE A 121 -10.17 17.54 -11.97
C PHE A 121 -9.33 16.74 -12.98
N SER A 122 -9.31 17.12 -14.26
CA SER A 122 -8.59 16.37 -15.29
C SER A 122 -7.08 16.30 -15.05
N ALA A 123 -6.47 17.41 -14.64
CA ALA A 123 -5.03 17.46 -14.35
C ALA A 123 -4.69 16.61 -13.13
N MET A 124 -5.46 16.76 -12.04
CA MET A 124 -5.36 15.92 -10.85
C MET A 124 -5.49 14.43 -11.22
N TYR A 125 -6.51 14.08 -12.00
CA TYR A 125 -6.79 12.71 -12.39
C TYR A 125 -5.65 12.06 -13.17
N VAL A 126 -5.07 12.77 -14.16
CA VAL A 126 -3.91 12.27 -14.92
C VAL A 126 -2.70 12.07 -14.00
N LEU A 127 -2.43 13.00 -13.09
CA LEU A 127 -1.33 12.86 -12.12
C LEU A 127 -1.55 11.69 -11.17
N LEU A 128 -2.79 11.47 -10.70
CA LEU A 128 -3.13 10.32 -9.87
C LEU A 128 -3.05 9.00 -10.63
N LEU A 129 -3.36 8.99 -11.93
CA LEU A 129 -3.17 7.81 -12.78
C LEU A 129 -1.68 7.46 -12.90
N LEU A 130 -0.84 8.46 -13.18
CA LEU A 130 0.62 8.30 -13.21
C LEU A 130 1.15 7.82 -11.85
N LEU A 131 0.66 8.40 -10.75
CA LEU A 131 1.01 7.97 -9.40
C LEU A 131 0.67 6.50 -9.17
N ASN A 132 -0.52 6.04 -9.59
CA ASN A 132 -0.92 4.64 -9.46
C ASN A 132 -0.06 3.70 -10.31
N ILE A 133 0.34 4.10 -11.52
CA ILE A 133 1.29 3.32 -12.35
C ILE A 133 2.64 3.20 -11.65
N VAL A 134 3.15 4.30 -11.10
CA VAL A 134 4.42 4.34 -10.36
C VAL A 134 4.35 3.46 -9.11
N MET A 135 3.27 3.55 -8.32
CA MET A 135 3.09 2.75 -7.12
C MET A 135 2.86 1.27 -7.42
N ALA A 136 2.12 0.91 -8.47
CA ALA A 136 1.95 -0.47 -8.90
C ALA A 136 3.27 -1.09 -9.39
N THR A 137 4.11 -0.28 -10.06
CA THR A 137 5.46 -0.70 -10.47
C THR A 137 6.41 -0.82 -9.29
N ASN A 138 6.27 0.06 -8.29
CA ASN A 138 7.05 -0.02 -7.05
C ASN A 138 6.71 -1.31 -6.30
N ASP A 139 5.43 -1.65 -6.20
CA ASP A 139 4.95 -2.85 -5.54
C ASP A 139 5.50 -4.13 -6.20
N ILE A 140 5.59 -4.20 -7.53
CA ILE A 140 6.30 -5.31 -8.22
C ILE A 140 7.75 -5.43 -7.72
N ALA A 141 8.48 -4.31 -7.66
CA ALA A 141 9.88 -4.31 -7.26
C ALA A 141 10.07 -4.67 -5.78
N VAL A 142 9.17 -4.21 -4.90
CA VAL A 142 9.19 -4.49 -3.45
C VAL A 142 8.81 -5.94 -3.19
N ASP A 143 7.76 -6.47 -3.84
CA ASP A 143 7.35 -7.87 -3.72
C ASP A 143 8.49 -8.80 -4.21
N GLY A 144 9.10 -8.46 -5.34
CA GLY A 144 10.28 -9.16 -5.85
C GLY A 144 11.45 -9.12 -4.85
N TYR A 145 11.73 -7.95 -4.27
CA TYR A 145 12.79 -7.82 -3.27
C TYR A 145 12.50 -8.62 -1.99
N ALA A 146 11.26 -8.66 -1.52
CA ALA A 146 10.87 -9.49 -0.38
C ALA A 146 11.15 -10.98 -0.66
N THR A 147 10.84 -11.46 -1.86
CA THR A 147 11.14 -12.85 -2.23
C THR A 147 12.64 -13.15 -2.36
N ASP A 148 13.44 -12.15 -2.73
CA ASP A 148 14.90 -12.29 -2.90
C ASP A 148 15.64 -12.36 -1.55
N ILE A 149 15.17 -11.67 -0.51
CA ILE A 149 15.89 -11.50 0.77
C ILE A 149 15.39 -12.37 1.92
N LEU A 150 14.16 -12.91 1.82
CA LEU A 150 13.52 -13.65 2.90
C LEU A 150 13.80 -15.15 2.80
N GLU A 151 14.37 -15.69 3.89
CA GLU A 151 14.51 -17.12 4.08
C GLU A 151 13.14 -17.79 4.27
N PRO A 152 12.99 -19.10 3.97
CA PRO A 152 11.70 -19.78 4.05
C PRO A 152 10.94 -19.60 5.38
N TRP A 153 11.66 -19.55 6.51
CA TRP A 153 11.07 -19.32 7.83
C TRP A 153 10.74 -17.84 8.11
N GLU A 154 11.39 -16.90 7.42
CA GLU A 154 11.13 -15.46 7.51
C GLU A 154 9.90 -15.04 6.68
N ARG A 155 9.55 -15.78 5.62
CA ARG A 155 8.46 -15.44 4.68
C ARG A 155 7.11 -15.19 5.37
N ARG A 156 6.76 -15.99 6.38
CA ARG A 156 5.55 -15.79 7.19
C ARG A 156 5.52 -14.42 7.86
N TRP A 157 6.66 -13.98 8.43
CA TRP A 157 6.78 -12.68 9.08
C TRP A 157 6.80 -11.54 8.05
N GLY A 158 7.48 -11.73 6.92
CA GLY A 158 7.46 -10.78 5.82
C GLY A 158 6.04 -10.50 5.30
N ASN A 159 5.23 -11.55 5.10
CA ASN A 159 3.83 -11.41 4.71
C ASN A 159 2.97 -10.71 5.78
N THR A 160 3.19 -11.02 7.06
CA THR A 160 2.50 -10.32 8.17
C THR A 160 2.85 -8.84 8.20
N ILE A 161 4.12 -8.48 8.03
CA ILE A 161 4.55 -7.08 7.96
C ILE A 161 3.97 -6.38 6.75
N GLN A 162 3.97 -7.04 5.59
CA GLN A 162 3.36 -6.51 4.38
C GLN A 162 1.88 -6.18 4.60
N ALA A 163 1.11 -7.13 5.15
CA ALA A 163 -0.31 -6.90 5.45
C ALA A 163 -0.48 -5.78 6.50
N GLY A 164 0.26 -5.83 7.60
CA GLY A 164 0.18 -4.84 8.68
C GLY A 164 0.55 -3.43 8.22
N ALA A 165 1.65 -3.28 7.47
CA ALA A 165 2.07 -1.99 6.92
C ALA A 165 1.05 -1.43 5.91
N ARG A 166 0.43 -2.30 5.09
CA ARG A 166 -0.68 -1.86 4.22
C ARG A 166 -1.87 -1.35 5.01
N TYR A 167 -2.30 -2.07 6.05
CA TYR A 167 -3.42 -1.63 6.89
C TYR A 167 -3.13 -0.30 7.59
N VAL A 168 -1.96 -0.17 8.20
CA VAL A 168 -1.54 1.08 8.84
C VAL A 168 -1.49 2.21 7.81
N GLY A 169 -0.92 1.97 6.62
CA GLY A 169 -0.88 2.97 5.57
C GLY A 169 -2.25 3.38 5.07
N MET A 170 -3.19 2.44 4.94
CA MET A 170 -4.57 2.73 4.57
C MET A 170 -5.31 3.54 5.64
N ILE A 171 -5.04 3.29 6.93
CA ILE A 171 -5.56 4.11 8.03
C ILE A 171 -4.99 5.53 7.97
N LEU A 172 -3.68 5.66 7.83
CA LEU A 172 -3.01 6.96 7.80
C LEU A 172 -3.42 7.78 6.57
N GLY A 173 -3.38 7.16 5.39
CA GLY A 173 -3.71 7.80 4.13
C GLY A 173 -5.20 8.03 3.94
N GLY A 174 -6.04 7.11 4.40
CA GLY A 174 -7.49 7.12 4.21
C GLY A 174 -8.25 7.79 5.35
N GLY A 175 -8.14 7.25 6.56
CA GLY A 175 -8.88 7.73 7.73
C GLY A 175 -8.32 9.05 8.28
N LEU A 176 -7.02 9.08 8.59
CA LEU A 176 -6.39 10.24 9.23
C LEU A 176 -6.34 11.46 8.30
N MET A 177 -5.96 11.29 7.03
CA MET A 177 -5.98 12.42 6.08
C MET A 177 -7.40 12.95 5.84
N LEU A 178 -8.41 12.07 5.79
CA LEU A 178 -9.81 12.50 5.66
C LEU A 178 -10.28 13.28 6.90
N PHE A 179 -9.95 12.79 8.09
CA PHE A 179 -10.24 13.47 9.35
C PHE A 179 -9.63 14.88 9.39
N MET A 180 -8.39 15.01 8.91
CA MET A 180 -7.64 16.27 8.89
C MET A 180 -7.97 17.17 7.68
N HIS A 181 -8.81 16.72 6.74
CA HIS A 181 -8.99 17.40 5.46
C HIS A 181 -9.52 18.83 5.61
N LYS A 182 -10.53 19.03 6.46
CA LYS A 182 -11.16 20.35 6.65
C LYS A 182 -10.25 21.37 7.33
N SER A 183 -9.31 20.92 8.16
CA SER A 183 -8.38 21.82 8.87
C SER A 183 -7.11 22.15 8.08
N LEU A 184 -6.58 21.18 7.31
CA LEU A 184 -5.33 21.36 6.56
C LEU A 184 -5.57 21.93 5.16
N GLY A 185 -6.72 21.65 4.55
CA GLY A 185 -6.95 21.98 3.14
C GLY A 185 -6.17 21.08 2.16
N TRP A 186 -6.50 21.20 0.88
CA TRP A 186 -6.00 20.30 -0.18
C TRP A 186 -4.47 20.26 -0.28
N GLN A 187 -3.84 21.43 -0.36
CA GLN A 187 -2.42 21.55 -0.63
C GLN A 187 -1.59 20.91 0.49
N PHE A 188 -1.88 21.23 1.75
CA PHE A 188 -1.14 20.70 2.89
C PHE A 188 -1.33 19.19 3.07
N LEU A 189 -2.49 18.62 2.74
CA LEU A 189 -2.67 17.16 2.75
C LEU A 189 -1.77 16.48 1.73
N CYS A 190 -1.74 16.99 0.49
CA CYS A 190 -0.88 16.43 -0.55
C CYS A 190 0.60 16.58 -0.20
N LEU A 191 0.99 17.70 0.41
CA LEU A 191 2.35 17.91 0.94
C LEU A 191 2.67 16.94 2.08
N ALA A 192 1.74 16.68 3.01
CA ALA A 192 1.92 15.72 4.09
C ALA A 192 2.08 14.29 3.55
N LEU A 193 1.31 13.90 2.54
CA LEU A 193 1.46 12.64 1.83
C LEU A 193 2.82 12.54 1.15
N ALA A 194 3.23 13.55 0.40
CA ALA A 194 4.54 13.58 -0.25
C ALA A 194 5.69 13.49 0.77
N ALA A 195 5.59 14.21 1.88
CA ALA A 195 6.56 14.16 2.97
C ALA A 195 6.60 12.76 3.60
N SER A 196 5.46 12.12 3.84
CA SER A 196 5.42 10.76 4.40
C SER A 196 6.11 9.74 3.50
N VAL A 197 5.88 9.79 2.18
CA VAL A 197 6.54 8.95 1.17
C VAL A 197 8.05 9.22 1.17
N PHE A 198 8.44 10.50 1.21
CA PHE A 198 9.84 10.91 1.25
C PHE A 198 10.55 10.36 2.50
N LEU A 199 9.99 10.58 3.70
CA LEU A 199 10.56 10.09 4.96
C LEU A 199 10.66 8.56 4.98
N LEU A 200 9.64 7.86 4.49
CA LEU A 200 9.64 6.39 4.44
C LEU A 200 10.57 5.81 3.37
N SER A 201 11.01 6.62 2.40
CA SER A 201 12.04 6.23 1.42
C SER A 201 13.47 6.31 1.98
N VAL A 202 13.70 7.02 3.09
CA VAL A 202 15.05 7.23 3.67
C VAL A 202 15.73 5.91 4.06
N PRO A 203 15.08 4.94 4.74
CA PRO A 203 15.69 3.64 5.03
C PRO A 203 16.13 2.89 3.78
N VAL A 204 15.36 3.00 2.68
CA VAL A 204 15.69 2.39 1.39
C VAL A 204 16.93 3.01 0.77
N PHE A 205 17.08 4.33 0.91
CA PHE A 205 18.25 5.06 0.41
C PHE A 205 19.53 4.68 1.15
N LEU A 206 19.46 4.59 2.49
CA LEU A 206 20.60 4.29 3.34
C LEU A 206 21.02 2.81 3.27
N HIS A 207 20.09 1.92 2.94
CA HIS A 207 20.36 0.49 2.88
C HIS A 207 21.09 0.08 1.59
N ARG A 208 22.18 -0.69 1.72
CA ARG A 208 22.83 -1.35 0.57
C ARG A 208 22.06 -2.62 0.22
N GLU A 209 21.79 -2.83 -1.07
CA GLU A 209 21.01 -3.98 -1.54
C GLU A 209 21.58 -5.30 -1.02
N MET A 210 20.75 -6.08 -0.32
CA MET A 210 21.11 -7.41 0.14
C MET A 210 21.20 -8.38 -1.04
N SER A 211 22.19 -9.28 -1.02
CA SER A 211 22.33 -10.31 -2.03
C SER A 211 21.09 -11.21 -2.07
N SER A 212 20.57 -11.48 -3.26
CA SER A 212 19.48 -12.44 -3.43
C SER A 212 19.95 -13.83 -3.00
N LEU A 213 19.16 -14.49 -2.16
CA LEU A 213 19.40 -15.87 -1.72
C LEU A 213 19.30 -16.88 -2.89
N TYR A 214 18.69 -16.46 -4.01
CA TYR A 214 18.38 -17.31 -5.16
C TYR A 214 19.04 -16.83 -6.46
N ALA A 215 20.09 -16.00 -6.38
CA ALA A 215 20.73 -15.34 -7.52
C ALA A 215 21.35 -16.26 -8.60
N GLY A 216 21.38 -17.58 -8.38
CA GLY A 216 22.07 -18.55 -9.24
C GLY A 216 21.21 -19.66 -9.85
N GLU A 217 19.91 -19.75 -9.55
CA GLU A 217 19.07 -20.77 -10.19
C GLU A 217 18.55 -20.27 -11.54
N PRO A 218 18.92 -20.87 -12.68
CA PRO A 218 18.35 -20.53 -13.97
C PRO A 218 16.87 -20.88 -13.96
N GLY A 219 16.03 -19.89 -13.69
CA GLY A 219 14.57 -20.04 -13.77
C GLY A 219 14.21 -20.57 -15.16
N SER A 220 13.55 -21.73 -15.20
CA SER A 220 13.19 -22.41 -16.45
C SER A 220 12.54 -21.43 -17.42
N THR A 221 13.26 -21.08 -18.48
CA THR A 221 12.88 -20.08 -19.48
C THR A 221 11.85 -20.66 -20.43
N GLY A 222 10.61 -20.81 -19.95
CA GLY A 222 9.50 -21.27 -20.76
C GLY A 222 8.40 -20.24 -20.81
N ARG A 223 8.23 -19.53 -21.94
CA ARG A 223 6.96 -18.87 -22.30
C ARG A 223 5.79 -19.87 -22.30
N LYS A 224 6.11 -21.17 -22.42
CA LYS A 224 5.22 -22.33 -22.22
C LYS A 224 4.83 -22.58 -20.76
N GLY A 225 5.62 -22.10 -19.78
CA GLY A 225 5.41 -22.30 -18.35
C GLY A 225 4.22 -21.53 -17.79
N VAL A 226 4.04 -20.25 -18.15
CA VAL A 226 2.90 -19.44 -17.65
C VAL A 226 1.56 -19.97 -18.17
N VAL A 227 1.48 -20.29 -19.47
CA VAL A 227 0.25 -20.85 -20.05
C VAL A 227 -0.01 -22.26 -19.52
N ALA A 228 1.02 -23.09 -19.37
CA ALA A 228 0.87 -24.42 -18.75
C ALA A 228 0.45 -24.32 -17.28
N PHE A 229 0.98 -23.35 -16.53
CA PHE A 229 0.62 -23.05 -15.14
C PHE A 229 -0.84 -22.61 -15.02
N LEU A 230 -1.27 -21.66 -15.84
CA LEU A 230 -2.66 -21.19 -15.86
C LEU A 230 -3.67 -22.26 -16.29
N ARG A 231 -3.23 -23.26 -17.07
CA ARG A 231 -4.09 -24.38 -17.51
C ARG A 231 -4.28 -25.46 -16.44
N GLN A 232 -3.54 -25.41 -15.33
CA GLN A 232 -3.71 -26.36 -14.22
C GLN A 232 -5.06 -26.12 -13.52
N ARG A 233 -5.88 -27.17 -13.40
CA ARG A 233 -7.22 -27.08 -12.79
C ARG A 233 -7.20 -26.48 -11.38
N ASN A 234 -6.20 -26.83 -10.57
CA ASN A 234 -6.04 -26.30 -9.21
C ASN A 234 -5.80 -24.79 -9.21
N ILE A 235 -5.06 -24.28 -10.20
CA ILE A 235 -4.75 -22.86 -10.32
C ILE A 235 -5.94 -22.06 -10.81
N LEU A 236 -6.73 -22.62 -11.72
CA LEU A 236 -7.99 -22.00 -12.14
C LEU A 236 -8.96 -21.87 -10.95
N VAL A 237 -9.09 -22.91 -10.12
CA VAL A 237 -9.92 -22.84 -8.90
C VAL A 237 -9.37 -21.81 -7.92
N LEU A 238 -8.05 -21.76 -7.71
CA LEU A 238 -7.41 -20.77 -6.85
C LEU A 238 -7.62 -19.34 -7.37
N LEU A 239 -7.50 -19.13 -8.68
CA LEU A 239 -7.76 -17.84 -9.31
C LEU A 239 -9.22 -17.42 -9.15
N MET A 240 -10.18 -18.33 -9.33
CA MET A 240 -11.59 -18.03 -9.06
C MET A 240 -11.81 -17.64 -7.59
N LEU A 241 -11.19 -18.38 -6.66
CA LEU A 241 -11.26 -18.10 -5.23
C LEU A 241 -10.67 -16.73 -4.86
N LEU A 242 -9.64 -16.27 -5.57
CA LEU A 242 -9.03 -14.95 -5.34
C LEU A 242 -9.80 -13.82 -6.05
N ILE A 243 -10.29 -14.06 -7.27
CA ILE A 243 -10.96 -13.06 -8.10
C ILE A 243 -12.37 -12.79 -7.58
N ALA A 244 -13.16 -13.81 -7.24
CA ALA A 244 -14.56 -13.62 -6.87
C ALA A 244 -14.76 -12.69 -5.64
N PRO A 245 -14.01 -12.85 -4.53
CA PRO A 245 -14.08 -11.90 -3.41
C PRO A 245 -13.57 -10.51 -3.77
N THR A 246 -12.54 -10.43 -4.62
CA THR A 246 -12.00 -9.14 -5.09
C THR A 246 -13.05 -8.39 -5.91
N VAL A 247 -13.70 -9.04 -6.88
CA VAL A 247 -14.76 -8.46 -7.69
C VAL A 247 -15.91 -7.97 -6.80
N PHE A 248 -16.32 -8.77 -5.80
CA PHE A 248 -17.34 -8.37 -4.83
C PHE A 248 -16.94 -7.11 -4.04
N ILE A 249 -15.69 -7.03 -3.58
CA ILE A 249 -15.15 -5.84 -2.90
C ILE A 249 -15.10 -4.64 -3.86
N PHE A 250 -14.93 -4.83 -5.17
CA PHE A 250 -14.89 -3.71 -6.12
C PHE A 250 -16.27 -3.27 -6.63
N SER A 251 -17.27 -4.16 -6.69
CA SER A 251 -18.54 -3.92 -7.39
C SER A 251 -19.57 -3.08 -6.65
N GLY A 252 -19.38 -2.79 -5.36
CA GLY A 252 -20.32 -1.96 -4.60
C GLY A 252 -19.76 -1.44 -3.28
N PHE A 253 -18.82 -2.17 -2.71
CA PHE A 253 -18.19 -1.80 -1.46
C PHE A 253 -17.47 -0.45 -1.55
N GLN A 254 -16.82 -0.11 -2.66
CA GLN A 254 -16.06 1.15 -2.75
C GLN A 254 -16.93 2.42 -2.85
N LEU A 255 -18.20 2.32 -3.26
CA LEU A 255 -19.14 3.45 -3.25
C LEU A 255 -19.79 3.68 -1.89
N ARG A 256 -19.51 2.81 -0.90
CA ARG A 256 -20.03 2.94 0.47
C ARG A 256 -19.66 4.27 1.11
N THR A 257 -18.42 4.75 0.91
CA THR A 257 -17.91 5.93 1.62
C THR A 257 -18.53 7.23 1.08
N PRO A 258 -18.70 7.42 -0.25
CA PRO A 258 -19.57 8.47 -0.78
C PRO A 258 -21.04 8.35 -0.34
N MET A 259 -21.58 7.14 -0.25
CA MET A 259 -22.97 6.91 0.21
C MET A 259 -23.16 7.40 1.66
N LEU A 260 -22.17 7.24 2.54
CA LEU A 260 -22.23 7.77 3.91
C LEU A 260 -22.35 9.30 3.94
N VAL A 261 -21.68 10.00 3.02
CA VAL A 261 -21.84 11.46 2.87
C VAL A 261 -23.26 11.80 2.43
N ASP A 262 -23.84 11.00 1.53
CA ASP A 262 -25.22 11.19 1.07
C ASP A 262 -26.26 10.94 2.16
N LEU A 263 -25.92 10.12 3.15
CA LEU A 263 -26.71 9.92 4.38
C LEU A 263 -26.52 11.05 5.42
N GLY A 264 -25.75 12.10 5.10
CA GLY A 264 -25.54 13.28 5.93
C GLY A 264 -24.38 13.16 6.93
N LEU A 265 -23.50 12.16 6.80
CA LEU A 265 -22.34 12.03 7.67
C LEU A 265 -21.20 12.96 7.25
N ASP A 266 -20.60 13.63 8.23
CA ASP A 266 -19.46 14.52 8.04
C ASP A 266 -18.16 13.73 7.81
N SER A 267 -17.25 14.27 6.96
CA SER A 267 -15.92 13.69 6.74
C SER A 267 -15.13 13.41 8.02
N LYS A 268 -15.27 14.23 9.07
CA LYS A 268 -14.57 13.96 10.35
C LYS A 268 -15.05 12.66 11.00
N THR A 269 -16.36 12.42 11.00
CA THR A 269 -16.94 11.19 11.57
C THR A 269 -16.54 9.98 10.73
N ILE A 270 -16.64 10.09 9.40
CA ILE A 270 -16.25 9.00 8.48
C ILE A 270 -14.75 8.69 8.63
N GLY A 271 -13.90 9.71 8.68
CA GLY A 271 -12.46 9.57 8.90
C GLY A 271 -12.13 8.95 10.25
N GLY A 272 -12.75 9.43 11.33
CA GLY A 272 -12.57 8.90 12.69
C GLY A 272 -12.95 7.42 12.79
N CYS A 273 -14.09 7.01 12.24
CA CYS A 273 -14.47 5.60 12.20
C CYS A 273 -13.52 4.77 11.34
N SER A 274 -13.08 5.29 10.19
CA SER A 274 -12.14 4.59 9.30
C SER A 274 -10.76 4.37 9.94
N CYS A 275 -10.38 5.18 10.94
CA CYS A 275 -9.17 4.97 11.73
C CYS A 275 -9.29 3.80 12.73
N ILE A 276 -10.49 3.57 13.27
CA ILE A 276 -10.75 2.54 14.30
C ILE A 276 -11.05 1.19 13.64
N THR A 277 -11.86 1.21 12.58
CA THR A 277 -12.21 0.05 11.77
C THR A 277 -11.71 0.26 10.34
N PRO A 278 -10.48 -0.19 10.00
CA PRO A 278 -10.04 -0.25 8.60
C PRO A 278 -10.87 -1.26 7.79
N ILE A 279 -11.56 -2.18 8.48
CA ILE A 279 -12.58 -3.05 7.92
C ILE A 279 -13.87 -2.23 7.70
N PRO A 280 -14.63 -2.49 6.62
CA PRO A 280 -15.99 -2.00 6.42
C PRO A 280 -16.75 -1.45 7.63
N LEU A 281 -17.00 -0.15 7.60
CA LEU A 281 -18.10 0.52 8.30
C LEU A 281 -19.48 -0.19 8.14
N VAL A 282 -19.62 -1.11 7.17
CA VAL A 282 -20.79 -1.99 6.97
C VAL A 282 -21.03 -2.95 8.14
N TRP A 283 -20.03 -3.32 8.94
CA TRP A 283 -20.28 -4.14 10.13
C TRP A 283 -20.92 -3.35 11.28
N LEU A 284 -21.04 -2.03 11.15
CA LEU A 284 -21.72 -1.15 12.12
C LEU A 284 -23.16 -0.82 11.71
N GLU A 285 -23.66 -1.37 10.59
CA GLU A 285 -25.08 -1.29 10.22
C GLU A 285 -26.07 -1.87 11.26
N PRO A 286 -25.70 -2.75 12.23
CA PRO A 286 -26.62 -3.14 13.29
C PRO A 286 -26.94 -2.00 14.29
N LEU A 287 -26.17 -0.91 14.33
CA LEU A 287 -26.32 0.11 15.38
C LEU A 287 -27.29 1.26 15.03
N ARG A 288 -27.96 1.21 13.87
CA ARG A 288 -29.01 2.20 13.54
C ARG A 288 -30.44 1.66 13.68
N ALA A 289 -30.62 0.40 14.09
CA ALA A 289 -31.94 -0.12 14.42
C ALA A 289 -32.41 0.33 15.82
N ASP A 290 -31.49 0.68 16.74
CA ASP A 290 -31.84 1.07 18.11
C ASP A 290 -31.24 2.43 18.50
N GLY A 291 -31.93 3.51 18.13
CA GLY A 291 -32.24 4.68 18.98
C GLY A 291 -31.22 5.37 19.90
N CYS A 292 -29.90 5.15 19.83
CA CYS A 292 -28.98 5.57 20.90
C CYS A 292 -27.96 6.68 20.53
N CYS A 293 -28.31 7.59 19.61
CA CYS A 293 -27.47 8.77 19.29
C CYS A 293 -28.27 10.08 19.19
N THR A 294 -29.20 10.31 20.12
CA THR A 294 -29.92 11.60 20.30
C THR A 294 -29.41 12.42 21.49
N GLY A 295 -28.19 12.17 21.98
CA GLY A 295 -27.69 12.81 23.22
C GLY A 295 -26.82 14.07 23.07
N TRP A 296 -26.45 14.53 21.88
CA TRP A 296 -25.43 15.59 21.72
C TRP A 296 -25.80 16.77 20.82
N ALA A 297 -27.09 16.97 20.51
CA ALA A 297 -27.57 18.19 19.89
C ALA A 297 -28.61 18.85 20.82
N GLY A 298 -28.18 19.91 21.50
CA GLY A 298 -29.11 20.86 22.12
C GLY A 298 -30.01 21.51 21.05
N PRO A 299 -31.21 21.99 21.44
CA PRO A 299 -32.23 22.41 20.49
C PRO A 299 -31.80 23.69 19.76
N CYS A 300 -31.81 23.64 18.42
CA CYS A 300 -31.83 24.84 17.59
C CYS A 300 -33.26 25.36 17.55
N SER A 301 -33.49 26.54 18.14
CA SER A 301 -34.59 27.46 17.81
C SER A 301 -34.23 28.31 16.61
#